data_AF-A0A067XNN4-F1
#
_entry.id   AF-A0A067XNN4-F1
#
_cell.length_a   1.000
_cell.length_b   1.000
_cell.length_c   1.000
_cell.angle_alpha   90.00
_cell.angle_beta   90.00
_cell.angle_gamma   90.00
#
_symmetry.space_group_name_H-M   'P 1'
#
loop_
_entity.id
_entity.type
_entity.pdbx_description
1 polymer ?
#
loop_
_entity_poly.entity_id
_entity_poly.type
_entity_poly.pdbx_seq_one_letter_code
_entity_poly.pdbx_strand_id
1 'polypeptide(L)'
;IVARIVPEEDMPFLPDGRPVDIVLNPLGVPSRMNVGQILETHLGWAAKICGFYAKTPVFQGTTEREIGMLLKLAGVTWARDALQLDAPAPVVTDEEVRAILADVRVDVDVGHGSRAGLMVEATLNDLAKRGVSATTRDVYKRIRDFLAGAARELAARDFNELDNQITYHTAAADDEDLSDALKAQFKPALKLVEKDRAVDETSLLARQELPALGAMFGAKAEADVDAAALEVMRLAGLTPGGKVWLRDGRSGETFSSPVTVGEVYVLKLSHLVDDKIHARSIGPYSLVTQQPLAGKAQFGGQRFGE
;
A
#
# COMPACT_ATOMS: atom_id res chain seq x y z
N ILE A 1 -5.64 18.37 -16.97
CA ILE A 1 -5.71 17.99 -18.41
C ILE A 1 -5.15 16.58 -18.48
N VAL A 2 -5.85 15.66 -19.15
CA VAL A 2 -5.33 14.31 -19.39
C VAL A 2 -4.32 14.41 -20.55
N ALA A 3 -3.07 14.04 -20.31
CA ALA A 3 -2.01 14.16 -21.31
C ALA A 3 -1.93 12.95 -22.24
N ARG A 4 -2.12 11.75 -21.69
CA ARG A 4 -2.02 10.48 -22.42
C ARG A 4 -2.96 9.45 -21.79
N ILE A 5 -3.57 8.63 -22.64
CA ILE A 5 -4.20 7.37 -22.24
C ILE A 5 -3.24 6.28 -22.71
N VAL A 6 -2.85 5.40 -21.81
CA VAL A 6 -1.94 4.28 -22.10
C VAL A 6 -2.68 2.96 -21.89
N PRO A 7 -2.23 1.88 -22.56
CA PRO A 7 -2.73 0.54 -22.28
C PRO A 7 -2.49 0.13 -20.81
N GLU A 8 -3.26 -0.83 -20.33
CA GLU A 8 -3.19 -1.31 -18.93
C GLU A 8 -1.84 -2.01 -18.65
N GLU A 9 -1.32 -2.74 -19.63
CA GLU A 9 -0.01 -3.42 -19.57
C GLU A 9 1.18 -2.46 -19.44
N ASP A 10 1.01 -1.20 -19.85
CA ASP A 10 2.04 -0.16 -19.72
C ASP A 10 2.01 0.54 -18.34
N MET A 11 0.97 0.30 -17.54
CA MET A 11 0.79 0.96 -16.25
C MET A 11 1.66 0.34 -15.16
N PRO A 12 2.09 1.12 -14.16
CA PRO A 12 2.71 0.55 -12.97
C PRO A 12 1.77 -0.42 -12.24
N PHE A 13 2.32 -1.55 -11.81
CA PHE A 13 1.61 -2.60 -11.07
C PHE A 13 1.95 -2.59 -9.59
N LEU A 14 0.95 -2.84 -8.77
CA LEU A 14 1.06 -3.12 -7.34
C LEU A 14 1.67 -4.51 -7.09
N PRO A 15 2.16 -4.80 -5.87
CA PRO A 15 2.72 -6.12 -5.51
C PRO A 15 1.76 -7.29 -5.71
N ASP A 16 0.46 -7.04 -5.64
CA ASP A 16 -0.61 -8.03 -5.88
C ASP A 16 -0.96 -8.18 -7.38
N GLY A 17 -0.29 -7.46 -8.26
CA GLY A 17 -0.48 -7.51 -9.71
C GLY A 17 -1.58 -6.59 -10.24
N ARG A 18 -2.24 -5.78 -9.40
CA ARG A 18 -3.22 -4.80 -9.91
C ARG A 18 -2.52 -3.57 -10.51
N PRO A 19 -2.93 -3.10 -11.70
CA PRO A 19 -2.41 -1.85 -12.26
C PRO A 19 -2.98 -0.64 -11.53
N VAL A 20 -2.26 0.47 -11.58
CA VAL A 20 -2.77 1.78 -11.15
C VAL A 20 -3.63 2.41 -12.26
N ASP A 21 -4.63 3.22 -11.89
CA ASP A 21 -5.52 3.86 -12.87
C ASP A 21 -5.00 5.22 -13.36
N ILE A 22 -4.40 6.02 -12.46
CA ILE A 22 -3.99 7.40 -12.73
C ILE A 22 -2.62 7.65 -12.13
N VAL A 23 -1.69 8.20 -12.93
CA VAL A 23 -0.39 8.67 -12.47
C VAL A 23 -0.38 10.19 -12.39
N LEU A 24 -0.10 10.72 -11.19
CA LEU A 24 -0.01 12.15 -10.92
C LEU A 24 1.45 12.58 -10.70
N ASN A 25 1.80 13.79 -11.15
CA ASN A 25 3.12 14.34 -10.94
C ASN A 25 3.26 14.86 -9.48
N PRO A 26 4.21 14.33 -8.68
CA PRO A 26 4.38 14.73 -7.28
C PRO A 26 4.86 16.18 -7.11
N LEU A 27 5.52 16.77 -8.11
CA LEU A 27 6.06 18.14 -8.03
C LEU A 27 4.98 19.22 -7.87
N GLY A 28 3.74 18.89 -8.26
CA GLY A 28 2.59 19.79 -8.11
C GLY A 28 2.19 20.01 -6.65
N VAL A 29 2.53 19.08 -5.75
CA VAL A 29 2.06 19.14 -4.36
C VAL A 29 2.85 20.15 -3.51
N PRO A 30 4.19 20.08 -3.45
CA PRO A 30 4.97 21.03 -2.65
C PRO A 30 4.84 22.47 -3.14
N SER A 31 4.81 22.67 -4.47
CA SER A 31 4.73 24.00 -5.08
C SER A 31 3.40 24.72 -4.81
N ARG A 32 2.32 23.99 -4.59
CA ARG A 32 0.98 24.53 -4.30
C ARG A 32 0.59 24.43 -2.83
N MET A 33 1.45 23.87 -1.99
CA MET A 33 1.21 23.61 -0.57
C MET A 33 -0.12 22.89 -0.29
N ASN A 34 -0.55 21.99 -1.18
CA ASN A 34 -1.82 21.27 -1.07
C ASN A 34 -1.63 19.84 -0.53
N VAL A 35 -0.96 19.73 0.63
CA VAL A 35 -0.66 18.46 1.32
C VAL A 35 -1.91 17.62 1.57
N GLY A 36 -3.09 18.25 1.71
CA GLY A 36 -4.37 17.56 1.84
C GLY A 36 -4.65 16.53 0.75
N GLN A 37 -4.12 16.69 -0.46
CA GLN A 37 -4.25 15.69 -1.53
C GLN A 37 -3.56 14.36 -1.17
N ILE A 38 -2.40 14.43 -0.52
CA ILE A 38 -1.67 13.23 -0.07
C ILE A 38 -2.42 12.56 1.08
N LEU A 39 -2.93 13.36 2.03
CA LEU A 39 -3.72 12.85 3.15
C LEU A 39 -5.01 12.18 2.68
N GLU A 40 -5.71 12.79 1.72
CA GLU A 40 -6.87 12.20 1.05
C GLU A 40 -6.51 10.88 0.37
N THR A 41 -5.40 10.85 -0.38
CA THR A 41 -4.94 9.64 -1.08
C THR A 41 -4.74 8.47 -0.11
N HIS A 42 -4.07 8.71 1.02
CA HIS A 42 -3.84 7.70 2.05
C HIS A 42 -5.14 7.28 2.76
N LEU A 43 -5.98 8.24 3.15
CA LEU A 43 -7.25 7.97 3.82
C LEU A 43 -8.20 7.18 2.91
N GLY A 44 -8.30 7.59 1.64
CA GLY A 44 -9.10 6.91 0.64
C GLY A 44 -8.63 5.48 0.41
N TRP A 45 -7.32 5.24 0.45
CA TRP A 45 -6.79 3.90 0.31
C TRP A 45 -7.14 2.99 1.49
N ALA A 46 -6.96 3.50 2.71
CA ALA A 46 -7.38 2.79 3.92
C ALA A 46 -8.89 2.53 3.91
N ALA A 47 -9.69 3.50 3.44
CA ALA A 47 -11.14 3.38 3.28
C ALA A 47 -11.53 2.27 2.30
N LYS A 48 -10.85 2.18 1.14
CA LYS A 48 -11.09 1.12 0.15
C LYS A 48 -10.74 -0.27 0.66
N ILE A 49 -9.61 -0.41 1.37
CA ILE A 49 -9.16 -1.72 1.88
C ILE A 49 -10.03 -2.17 3.06
N CYS A 50 -10.31 -1.29 4.02
CA CYS A 50 -11.11 -1.63 5.19
C CYS A 50 -12.63 -1.59 4.92
N GLY A 51 -13.07 -1.07 3.78
CA GLY A 51 -14.48 -1.06 3.38
C GLY A 51 -15.35 -0.02 4.10
N PHE A 52 -14.79 1.14 4.46
CA PHE A 52 -15.55 2.24 5.07
C PHE A 52 -15.63 3.46 4.13
N TYR A 53 -16.54 4.39 4.44
CA TYR A 53 -16.69 5.63 3.69
C TYR A 53 -16.22 6.83 4.52
N ALA A 54 -15.19 7.52 4.03
CA ALA A 54 -14.70 8.75 4.65
C ALA A 54 -15.28 9.99 3.96
N LYS A 55 -15.78 10.93 4.76
CA LYS A 55 -16.15 12.27 4.31
C LYS A 55 -15.31 13.29 5.06
N THR A 56 -14.59 14.13 4.33
CA THR A 56 -13.74 15.20 4.86
C THR A 56 -14.30 16.57 4.48
N PRO A 57 -15.15 17.18 5.33
CA PRO A 57 -15.63 18.54 5.09
C PRO A 57 -14.47 19.55 5.05
N VAL A 58 -14.73 20.70 4.43
CA VAL A 58 -13.74 21.78 4.38
C VAL A 58 -13.37 22.19 5.81
N PHE A 59 -12.06 22.23 6.10
CA PHE A 59 -11.50 22.53 7.43
C PHE A 59 -11.77 21.51 8.54
N GLN A 60 -12.34 20.34 8.21
CA GLN A 60 -12.51 19.22 9.14
C GLN A 60 -11.92 17.96 8.50
N GLY A 61 -10.62 17.79 8.68
CA GLY A 61 -9.86 16.63 8.18
C GLY A 61 -9.48 15.67 9.29
N THR A 62 -9.17 14.44 8.90
CA THR A 62 -8.52 13.43 9.74
C THR A 62 -7.07 13.86 10.03
N THR A 63 -6.61 13.64 11.26
CA THR A 63 -5.22 13.92 11.66
C THR A 63 -4.26 12.90 11.05
N GLU A 64 -2.98 13.27 10.90
CA GLU A 64 -1.98 12.35 10.34
C GLU A 64 -1.85 11.05 11.13
N ARG A 65 -1.91 11.13 12.47
CA ARG A 65 -1.87 9.95 13.35
C ARG A 65 -3.07 9.03 13.13
N GLU A 66 -4.27 9.57 12.99
CA GLU A 66 -5.47 8.78 12.68
C GLU A 66 -5.33 8.08 11.31
N ILE A 67 -4.82 8.78 10.29
CA ILE A 67 -4.56 8.17 8.97
C ILE A 67 -3.49 7.08 9.10
N GLY A 68 -2.43 7.30 9.88
CA GLY A 68 -1.40 6.29 10.14
C GLY A 68 -1.94 5.02 10.78
N MET A 69 -2.83 5.16 11.77
CA MET A 69 -3.52 4.02 12.37
C MET A 69 -4.34 3.25 11.33
N LEU A 70 -5.13 3.97 10.53
CA LEU A 70 -5.98 3.37 9.49
C LEU A 70 -5.14 2.70 8.39
N LEU A 71 -4.01 3.27 7.99
CA LEU A 71 -3.08 2.67 7.04
C LEU A 71 -2.45 1.39 7.57
N LYS A 72 -2.12 1.33 8.87
CA LYS A 72 -1.62 0.08 9.48
C LYS A 72 -2.69 -1.01 9.51
N LEU A 73 -3.93 -0.66 9.87
CA LEU A 73 -5.06 -1.60 9.82
C LEU A 73 -5.31 -2.12 8.39
N ALA A 74 -5.30 -1.21 7.42
CA ALA A 74 -5.43 -1.54 6.01
C ALA A 74 -4.25 -2.39 5.52
N GLY A 75 -3.02 -2.05 5.92
CA GLY A 75 -1.82 -2.78 5.53
C GLY A 75 -1.79 -4.22 6.02
N VAL A 76 -2.22 -4.47 7.25
CA VAL A 76 -2.37 -5.84 7.78
C VAL A 76 -3.43 -6.63 7.01
N THR A 77 -4.57 -5.99 6.71
CA THR A 77 -5.64 -6.61 5.91
C THR A 77 -5.17 -6.93 4.49
N TRP A 78 -4.46 -5.98 3.86
CA TRP A 78 -3.86 -6.12 2.53
C TRP A 78 -2.87 -7.27 2.46
N ALA A 79 -2.01 -7.39 3.49
CA ALA A 79 -0.95 -8.38 3.50
C ALA A 79 -1.48 -9.81 3.47
N ARG A 80 -2.70 -10.05 3.97
CA ARG A 80 -3.39 -11.34 3.81
C ARG A 80 -3.52 -11.72 2.33
N ASP A 81 -4.02 -10.80 1.51
CA ASP A 81 -4.28 -11.08 0.10
C ASP A 81 -2.98 -11.09 -0.72
N ALA A 82 -2.09 -10.13 -0.46
CA ALA A 82 -0.82 -10.01 -1.17
C ALA A 82 0.11 -11.21 -0.94
N LEU A 83 0.12 -11.78 0.26
CA LEU A 83 0.91 -12.97 0.61
C LEU A 83 0.12 -14.28 0.46
N GLN A 84 -1.14 -14.20 0.01
CA GLN A 84 -2.08 -15.32 -0.14
C GLN A 84 -2.18 -16.17 1.13
N LEU A 85 -2.32 -15.52 2.29
CA LEU A 85 -2.40 -16.20 3.58
C LEU A 85 -3.79 -16.84 3.79
N ASP A 86 -3.79 -18.05 4.31
CA ASP A 86 -4.99 -18.77 4.74
C ASP A 86 -5.52 -18.26 6.09
N ALA A 87 -4.67 -17.61 6.89
CA ALA A 87 -5.09 -16.96 8.12
C ALA A 87 -6.23 -15.95 7.88
N PRO A 88 -7.30 -15.96 8.72
CA PRO A 88 -8.46 -15.11 8.51
C PRO A 88 -8.10 -13.63 8.66
N ALA A 89 -8.44 -12.81 7.65
CA ALA A 89 -8.14 -11.39 7.66
C ALA A 89 -8.81 -10.67 8.85
N PRO A 90 -8.14 -9.69 9.48
CA PRO A 90 -8.72 -8.92 10.58
C PRO A 90 -9.64 -7.83 10.02
N VAL A 91 -10.79 -8.23 9.46
CA VAL A 91 -11.77 -7.31 8.86
C VAL A 91 -12.30 -6.32 9.90
N VAL A 92 -12.18 -5.03 9.63
CA VAL A 92 -12.65 -3.94 10.51
C VAL A 92 -13.91 -3.32 9.91
N THR A 93 -14.99 -3.25 10.67
CA THR A 93 -16.26 -2.63 10.24
C THR A 93 -16.23 -1.10 10.41
N ASP A 94 -17.15 -0.37 9.76
CA ASP A 94 -17.26 1.11 9.92
C ASP A 94 -17.49 1.52 11.39
N GLU A 95 -18.28 0.74 12.13
CA GLU A 95 -18.52 0.98 13.57
C GLU A 95 -17.25 0.83 14.40
N GLU A 96 -16.46 -0.21 14.09
CA GLU A 96 -15.17 -0.45 14.75
C GLU A 96 -14.13 0.61 14.39
N VAL A 97 -14.08 1.06 13.13
CA VAL A 97 -13.24 2.18 12.71
C VAL A 97 -13.58 3.43 13.52
N ARG A 98 -14.87 3.76 13.69
CA ARG A 98 -15.29 4.92 14.50
C ARG A 98 -14.90 4.76 15.97
N ALA A 99 -15.06 3.57 16.55
CA ALA A 99 -14.67 3.30 17.92
C ALA A 99 -13.16 3.46 18.13
N ILE A 100 -12.36 2.91 17.21
CA ILE A 100 -10.89 3.04 17.22
C ILE A 100 -10.48 4.51 17.12
N LEU A 101 -11.06 5.26 16.18
CA LEU A 101 -10.74 6.67 16.01
C LEU A 101 -11.14 7.48 17.25
N ALA A 102 -12.27 7.19 17.88
CA ALA A 102 -12.67 7.85 19.12
C ALA A 102 -11.72 7.55 20.28
N ASP A 103 -11.22 6.32 20.39
CA ASP A 103 -10.31 5.88 21.45
C ASP A 103 -8.86 6.38 21.23
N VAL A 104 -8.43 6.49 19.98
CA VAL A 104 -7.06 6.90 19.59
C VAL A 104 -6.94 8.41 19.43
N ARG A 105 -8.08 9.12 19.34
CA ARG A 105 -8.09 10.58 19.24
C ARG A 105 -7.32 11.16 20.41
N VAL A 106 -6.17 11.76 20.10
CA VAL A 106 -5.48 12.61 21.05
C VAL A 106 -6.40 13.82 21.24
N ASP A 107 -6.78 14.14 22.47
CA ASP A 107 -7.38 15.43 22.78
C ASP A 107 -6.42 16.50 22.27
N VAL A 108 -6.71 17.04 21.08
CA VAL A 108 -6.01 18.19 20.55
C VAL A 108 -6.52 19.36 21.35
N ASP A 109 -5.95 19.54 22.54
CA ASP A 109 -6.16 20.76 23.29
C ASP A 109 -5.71 21.90 22.37
N VAL A 110 -6.67 22.76 22.02
CA VAL A 110 -6.51 23.84 21.03
C VAL A 110 -5.72 25.01 21.64
N GLY A 111 -4.72 24.68 22.45
CA GLY A 111 -3.71 25.59 22.98
C GLY A 111 -2.53 25.67 22.01
N HIS A 112 -1.99 26.85 21.82
CA HIS A 112 -0.94 27.21 20.86
C HIS A 112 0.42 26.50 21.16
N GLY A 113 0.48 25.19 20.96
CA GLY A 113 1.66 24.37 21.22
C GLY A 113 1.48 22.84 21.12
N SER A 114 0.30 22.34 20.73
CA SER A 114 0.09 20.90 20.55
C SER A 114 0.93 20.36 19.38
N ARG A 115 1.83 19.41 19.70
CA ARG A 115 2.67 18.72 18.73
C ARG A 115 1.76 17.87 17.85
N ALA A 116 1.62 18.20 16.56
CA ALA A 116 0.88 17.38 15.62
C ALA A 116 1.52 15.98 15.58
N GLY A 117 0.77 14.94 15.94
CA GLY A 117 1.27 13.57 15.91
C GLY A 117 1.49 13.12 14.47
N LEU A 118 2.67 12.58 14.18
CA LEU A 118 3.04 12.14 12.84
C LEU A 118 2.35 10.82 12.48
N MET A 119 2.16 10.59 11.19
CA MET A 119 1.61 9.33 10.67
C MET A 119 2.36 8.09 11.17
N VAL A 120 3.69 8.18 11.27
CA VAL A 120 4.55 7.06 11.69
C VAL A 120 4.46 6.77 13.20
N GLU A 121 4.00 7.73 14.00
CA GLU A 121 3.89 7.59 15.45
C GLU A 121 2.64 6.80 15.88
N ALA A 122 1.68 6.59 15.00
CA ALA A 122 0.53 5.73 15.27
C ALA A 122 1.01 4.28 15.42
N THR A 123 0.65 3.60 16.51
CA THR A 123 1.05 2.20 16.76
C THR A 123 -0.16 1.33 17.04
N LEU A 124 -0.21 0.12 16.47
CA LEU A 124 -1.30 -0.83 16.72
C LEU A 124 -1.38 -1.22 18.21
N ASN A 125 -0.29 -1.09 18.96
CA ASN A 125 -0.29 -1.29 20.41
C ASN A 125 -1.16 -0.27 21.16
N ASP A 126 -1.49 0.88 20.56
CA ASP A 126 -2.42 1.84 21.13
C ASP A 126 -3.81 1.23 21.35
N LEU A 127 -4.21 0.27 20.51
CA LEU A 127 -5.51 -0.40 20.57
C LEU A 127 -5.64 -1.35 21.78
N ALA A 128 -4.55 -1.62 22.49
CA ALA A 128 -4.52 -2.43 23.70
C ALA A 128 -4.35 -1.60 24.99
N LYS A 129 -4.21 -0.28 24.88
CA LYS A 129 -3.97 0.59 26.03
C LYS A 129 -5.13 0.59 27.03
N ARG A 130 -4.84 0.94 28.27
CA ARG A 130 -5.87 1.17 29.29
C ARG A 130 -6.73 2.38 28.87
N GLY A 131 -8.05 2.24 28.98
CA GLY A 131 -9.01 3.30 28.62
C GLY A 131 -9.70 3.10 27.27
N VAL A 132 -9.21 2.21 26.40
CA VAL A 132 -9.87 1.91 25.11
C VAL A 132 -11.14 1.06 25.31
N SER A 133 -12.09 1.25 24.40
CA SER A 133 -13.34 0.51 24.36
C SER A 133 -13.14 -1.01 24.21
N ALA A 134 -14.18 -1.78 24.56
CA ALA A 134 -14.17 -3.24 24.35
C ALA A 134 -14.04 -3.58 22.86
N THR A 135 -14.75 -2.86 22.01
CA THR A 135 -14.73 -2.97 20.54
C THR A 135 -13.31 -2.83 19.98
N THR A 136 -12.60 -1.76 20.34
CA THR A 136 -11.20 -1.54 19.92
C THR A 136 -10.27 -2.66 20.40
N ARG A 137 -10.46 -3.13 21.64
CA ARG A 137 -9.67 -4.24 22.19
C ARG A 137 -9.93 -5.56 21.47
N ASP A 138 -11.15 -5.80 21.00
CA ASP A 138 -11.48 -7.00 20.23
C ASP A 138 -10.89 -6.96 18.82
N VAL A 139 -10.85 -5.78 18.18
CA VAL A 139 -10.08 -5.58 16.93
C VAL A 139 -8.61 -5.90 17.14
N TYR A 140 -7.99 -5.40 18.22
CA TYR A 140 -6.59 -5.70 18.55
C TYR A 140 -6.32 -7.20 18.71
N LYS A 141 -7.23 -7.93 19.37
CA LYS A 141 -7.12 -9.40 19.50
C LYS A 141 -7.18 -10.08 18.14
N ARG A 142 -8.12 -9.69 17.26
CA ARG A 142 -8.23 -10.26 15.91
C ARG A 142 -6.98 -10.02 15.07
N ILE A 143 -6.38 -8.82 15.17
CA ILE A 143 -5.11 -8.51 14.51
C ILE A 143 -3.99 -9.42 15.04
N ARG A 144 -3.88 -9.55 16.37
CA ARG A 144 -2.89 -10.43 16.99
C ARG A 144 -3.06 -11.89 16.55
N ASP A 145 -4.30 -12.39 16.53
CA ASP A 145 -4.61 -13.77 16.13
C ASP A 145 -4.29 -14.00 14.65
N PHE A 146 -4.56 -13.01 13.79
CA PHE A 146 -4.15 -13.02 12.39
C PHE A 146 -2.62 -13.07 12.25
N LEU A 147 -1.88 -12.20 12.94
CA LEU A 147 -0.41 -12.17 12.86
C LEU A 147 0.22 -13.48 13.38
N ALA A 148 -0.33 -14.07 14.44
CA ALA A 148 0.10 -15.37 14.93
C ALA A 148 -0.23 -16.49 13.93
N GLY A 149 -1.38 -16.41 13.24
CA GLY A 149 -1.74 -17.31 12.14
C GLY A 149 -0.79 -17.19 10.96
N ALA A 150 -0.51 -15.96 10.52
CA ALA A 150 0.43 -15.64 9.45
C ALA A 150 1.83 -16.13 9.77
N ALA A 151 2.32 -15.93 11.01
CA ALA A 151 3.62 -16.43 11.44
C ALA A 151 3.72 -17.95 11.33
N ARG A 152 2.70 -18.70 11.79
CA ARG A 152 2.66 -20.17 11.68
C ARG A 152 2.66 -20.62 10.23
N GLU A 153 1.88 -19.95 9.40
CA GLU A 153 1.75 -20.29 7.99
C GLU A 153 3.05 -20.03 7.22
N LEU A 154 3.70 -18.88 7.45
CA LEU A 154 4.98 -18.55 6.85
C LEU A 154 6.06 -19.55 7.28
N ALA A 155 6.16 -19.85 8.58
CA ALA A 155 7.10 -20.86 9.07
C ALA A 155 6.83 -22.25 8.48
N ALA A 156 5.56 -22.63 8.32
CA ALA A 156 5.18 -23.89 7.68
C ALA A 156 5.56 -23.93 6.19
N ARG A 157 5.39 -22.83 5.45
CA ARG A 157 5.84 -22.71 4.05
C ARG A 157 7.35 -22.90 3.95
N ASP A 158 8.11 -22.29 4.85
CA ASP A 158 9.57 -22.42 4.89
C ASP A 158 10.01 -23.84 5.21
N PHE A 159 9.36 -24.50 6.19
CA PHE A 159 9.66 -25.90 6.48
C PHE A 159 9.34 -26.82 5.30
N ASN A 160 8.23 -26.58 4.60
CA ASN A 160 7.91 -27.31 3.38
C ASN A 160 8.96 -27.07 2.29
N GLU A 161 9.47 -25.84 2.15
CA GLU A 161 10.56 -25.55 1.22
C GLU A 161 11.83 -26.32 1.59
N LEU A 162 12.23 -26.32 2.86
CA LEU A 162 13.38 -27.08 3.34
C LEU A 162 13.21 -28.60 3.15
N ASP A 163 12.01 -29.14 3.42
CA ASP A 163 11.70 -30.57 3.19
C ASP A 163 11.77 -30.94 1.70
N ASN A 164 11.31 -30.03 0.82
CA ASN A 164 11.46 -30.20 -0.63
C ASN A 164 12.93 -30.14 -1.06
N GLN A 165 13.73 -29.22 -0.49
CA GLN A 165 15.16 -29.13 -0.77
C GLN A 165 15.91 -30.38 -0.30
N ILE A 166 15.60 -30.92 0.88
CA ILE A 166 16.14 -32.20 1.37
C ILE A 166 15.80 -33.32 0.39
N THR A 167 14.52 -33.45 0.03
CA THR A 167 14.05 -34.48 -0.92
C THR A 167 14.79 -34.38 -2.27
N TYR A 168 14.93 -33.16 -2.81
CA TYR A 168 15.66 -32.90 -4.04
C TYR A 168 17.14 -33.27 -3.94
N HIS A 169 17.82 -32.82 -2.88
CA HIS A 169 19.25 -33.09 -2.69
C HIS A 169 19.56 -34.56 -2.41
N THR A 170 18.69 -35.28 -1.70
CA THR A 170 18.80 -36.73 -1.52
C THR A 170 18.64 -37.45 -2.85
N ALA A 171 17.59 -37.14 -3.62
CA ALA A 171 17.37 -37.76 -4.93
C ALA A 171 18.53 -37.46 -5.91
N ALA A 172 19.00 -36.22 -5.97
CA ALA A 172 20.09 -35.80 -6.85
C ALA A 172 21.46 -36.37 -6.45
N ALA A 173 21.66 -36.72 -5.17
CA ALA A 173 22.89 -37.40 -4.74
C ALA A 173 22.98 -38.85 -5.26
N ASP A 174 21.83 -39.49 -5.48
CA ASP A 174 21.70 -40.89 -5.90
C ASP A 174 21.36 -41.06 -7.40
N ASP A 175 21.13 -39.96 -8.14
CA ASP A 175 20.74 -39.97 -9.55
C ASP A 175 21.88 -40.42 -10.48
N GLU A 176 21.73 -41.57 -11.14
CA GLU A 176 22.74 -42.17 -12.01
C GLU A 176 23.12 -41.29 -13.22
N ASP A 177 22.24 -40.39 -13.68
CA ASP A 177 22.46 -39.55 -14.86
C ASP A 177 23.35 -38.31 -14.57
N LEU A 178 23.59 -37.99 -13.30
CA LEU A 178 24.42 -36.86 -12.89
C LEU A 178 25.91 -37.22 -12.77
N SER A 179 26.77 -36.29 -13.19
CA SER A 179 28.22 -36.45 -13.05
C SER A 179 28.66 -36.52 -11.59
N ASP A 180 29.72 -37.28 -11.31
CA ASP A 180 30.28 -37.44 -9.96
C ASP A 180 30.70 -36.09 -9.33
N ALA A 181 31.14 -35.13 -10.15
CA ALA A 181 31.48 -33.78 -9.71
C ALA A 181 30.27 -33.00 -9.19
N LEU A 182 29.07 -33.21 -9.77
CA LEU A 182 27.83 -32.59 -9.30
C LEU A 182 27.31 -33.30 -8.04
N LYS A 183 27.35 -34.64 -8.02
CA LYS A 183 26.97 -35.45 -6.84
C LYS A 183 27.76 -35.09 -5.59
N ALA A 184 29.06 -34.79 -5.76
CA ALA A 184 29.91 -34.34 -4.67
C ALA A 184 29.47 -33.01 -4.04
N GLN A 185 28.73 -32.16 -4.76
CA GLN A 185 28.21 -30.88 -4.26
C GLN A 185 26.91 -31.02 -3.46
N PHE A 186 26.10 -32.05 -3.74
CA PHE A 186 24.82 -32.25 -3.05
C PHE A 186 24.95 -32.74 -1.61
N LYS A 187 25.96 -33.56 -1.31
CA LYS A 187 26.20 -34.04 0.07
C LYS A 187 26.49 -32.92 1.10
N PRO A 188 27.36 -31.92 0.83
CA PRO A 188 27.55 -30.80 1.75
C PRO A 188 26.34 -29.86 1.77
N ALA A 189 25.64 -29.66 0.65
CA ALA A 189 24.42 -28.86 0.60
C ALA A 189 23.31 -29.48 1.47
N LEU A 190 23.09 -30.80 1.36
CA LEU A 190 22.12 -31.55 2.16
C LEU A 190 22.34 -31.34 3.68
N LYS A 191 23.58 -31.43 4.15
CA LYS A 191 23.90 -31.20 5.58
C LYS A 191 23.58 -29.78 6.05
N LEU A 192 23.70 -28.77 5.18
CA LEU A 192 23.33 -27.40 5.52
C LEU A 192 21.80 -27.29 5.65
N VAL A 193 21.06 -27.82 4.69
CA VAL A 193 19.59 -27.79 4.70
C VAL A 193 19.02 -28.60 5.88
N GLU A 194 19.57 -29.77 6.19
CA GLU A 194 19.18 -30.57 7.37
C GLU A 194 19.43 -29.82 8.68
N LYS A 195 20.55 -29.10 8.77
CA LYS A 195 20.84 -28.25 9.93
C LYS A 195 19.83 -27.12 10.05
N ASP A 196 19.43 -26.54 8.93
CA ASP A 196 18.45 -25.45 8.89
C ASP A 196 17.04 -25.94 9.23
N ARG A 197 16.70 -27.16 8.82
CA ARG A 197 15.45 -27.83 9.11
C ARG A 197 15.29 -28.23 10.59
N ALA A 198 16.38 -28.44 11.31
CA ALA A 198 16.40 -28.84 12.71
C ALA A 198 16.12 -27.68 13.71
N VAL A 199 15.93 -26.47 13.20
CA VAL A 199 15.71 -25.25 13.99
C VAL A 199 14.22 -25.08 14.29
N ASP A 200 13.89 -24.39 15.39
CA ASP A 200 12.51 -24.06 15.76
C ASP A 200 11.89 -22.96 14.87
N GLU A 201 10.55 -22.88 14.85
CA GLU A 201 9.78 -21.88 14.07
C GLU A 201 10.23 -20.43 14.32
N THR A 202 10.57 -20.08 15.56
CA THR A 202 10.94 -18.70 15.94
C THR A 202 12.29 -18.34 15.35
N SER A 203 13.26 -19.24 15.49
CA SER A 203 14.61 -19.08 14.95
C SER A 203 14.63 -19.15 13.42
N LEU A 204 13.69 -19.88 12.79
CA LEU A 204 13.53 -19.92 11.33
C LEU A 204 13.06 -18.56 10.80
N LEU A 205 11.98 -18.00 11.37
CA LEU A 205 11.48 -16.67 11.01
C LEU A 205 12.53 -15.57 11.28
N ALA A 206 13.29 -15.69 12.38
CA ALA A 206 14.38 -14.75 12.66
C ALA A 206 15.45 -14.71 11.55
N ARG A 207 15.72 -15.83 10.87
CA ARG A 207 16.67 -15.87 9.73
C ARG A 207 16.14 -15.15 8.49
N GLN A 208 14.82 -15.06 8.34
CA GLN A 208 14.16 -14.30 7.29
C GLN A 208 13.98 -12.82 7.63
N GLU A 209 14.61 -12.35 8.71
CA GLU A 209 14.43 -11.00 9.23
C GLU A 209 12.98 -10.74 9.69
N LEU A 210 12.36 -11.76 10.30
CA LEU A 210 11.01 -11.72 10.87
C LEU A 210 10.96 -12.07 12.39
N PRO A 211 11.83 -11.49 13.23
CA PRO A 211 11.87 -11.81 14.66
C PRO A 211 10.59 -11.41 15.42
N ALA A 212 9.90 -10.33 15.04
CA ALA A 212 8.69 -9.91 15.73
C ALA A 212 7.51 -10.85 15.44
N LEU A 213 7.42 -11.39 14.22
CA LEU A 213 6.47 -12.46 13.91
C LEU A 213 6.78 -13.74 14.69
N GLY A 214 8.04 -14.14 14.79
CA GLY A 214 8.45 -15.26 15.65
C GLY A 214 8.03 -15.06 17.12
N ALA A 215 8.14 -13.83 17.63
CA ALA A 215 7.69 -13.50 18.98
C ALA A 215 6.17 -13.64 19.19
N MET A 216 5.36 -13.74 18.13
CA MET A 216 3.91 -13.98 18.24
C MET A 216 3.58 -15.39 18.75
N PHE A 217 4.50 -16.35 18.64
CA PHE A 217 4.34 -17.70 19.20
C PHE A 217 4.49 -17.73 20.73
N GLY A 218 5.23 -16.75 21.28
CA GLY A 218 5.59 -16.68 22.69
C GLY A 218 4.51 -16.10 23.61
N ALA A 219 4.92 -15.76 24.84
CA ALA A 219 4.01 -15.20 25.83
C ALA A 219 3.45 -13.83 25.40
N LYS A 220 2.25 -13.49 25.86
CA LYS A 220 1.58 -12.24 25.46
C LYS A 220 2.38 -10.97 25.73
N ALA A 221 3.27 -10.98 26.72
CA ALA A 221 4.09 -9.86 27.13
C ALA A 221 5.33 -9.61 26.23
N GLU A 222 5.78 -10.61 25.49
CA GLU A 222 6.97 -10.54 24.63
C GLU A 222 6.61 -10.18 23.17
N ALA A 223 5.33 -10.30 22.83
CA ALA A 223 4.78 -10.07 21.50
C ALA A 223 4.50 -8.58 21.25
N ASP A 224 5.33 -7.92 20.42
CA ASP A 224 5.02 -6.60 19.86
C ASP A 224 4.19 -6.71 18.57
N VAL A 225 2.90 -6.38 18.69
CA VAL A 225 1.93 -6.48 17.59
C VAL A 225 2.22 -5.46 16.48
N ASP A 226 2.70 -4.26 16.83
CA ASP A 226 3.04 -3.26 15.81
C ASP A 226 4.24 -3.71 15.01
N ALA A 227 5.32 -4.14 15.67
CA ALA A 227 6.52 -4.62 14.97
C ALA A 227 6.21 -5.81 14.05
N ALA A 228 5.43 -6.80 14.52
CA ALA A 228 5.02 -7.93 13.70
C ALA A 228 4.14 -7.51 12.50
N ALA A 229 3.25 -6.53 12.68
CA ALA A 229 2.49 -5.97 11.56
C ALA A 229 3.39 -5.29 10.53
N LEU A 230 4.41 -4.52 10.96
CA LEU A 230 5.34 -3.86 10.04
C LEU A 230 6.17 -4.89 9.25
N GLU A 231 6.57 -6.01 9.87
CA GLU A 231 7.25 -7.12 9.19
C GLU A 231 6.37 -7.75 8.10
N VAL A 232 5.12 -8.09 8.44
CA VAL A 232 4.16 -8.65 7.47
C VAL A 232 3.86 -7.67 6.33
N MET A 233 3.67 -6.37 6.66
CA MET A 233 3.47 -5.33 5.66
C MET A 233 4.68 -5.20 4.73
N ARG A 234 5.90 -5.25 5.27
CA ARG A 234 7.13 -5.20 4.49
C ARG A 234 7.21 -6.36 3.50
N LEU A 235 6.89 -7.58 3.93
CA LEU A 235 6.83 -8.75 3.03
C LEU A 235 5.79 -8.55 1.92
N ALA A 236 4.65 -7.93 2.23
CA ALA A 236 3.61 -7.59 1.27
C ALA A 236 3.96 -6.40 0.35
N GLY A 237 5.18 -5.84 0.45
CA GLY A 237 5.64 -4.71 -0.36
C GLY A 237 5.13 -3.34 0.08
N LEU A 238 4.55 -3.25 1.29
CA LEU A 238 3.99 -2.04 1.87
C LEU A 238 4.92 -1.37 2.86
N THR A 239 4.94 -0.04 2.84
CA THR A 239 5.55 0.76 3.91
C THR A 239 4.48 1.21 4.92
N PRO A 240 4.87 1.48 6.18
CA PRO A 240 3.92 1.99 7.20
C PRO A 240 3.31 3.35 6.84
N GLY A 241 3.99 4.13 5.99
CA GLY A 241 3.56 5.45 5.57
C GLY A 241 2.69 5.48 4.30
N GLY A 242 2.11 4.35 3.90
CA GLY A 242 1.19 4.30 2.75
C GLY A 242 1.87 4.32 1.39
N LYS A 243 3.19 4.09 1.33
CA LYS A 243 3.93 3.91 0.07
C LYS A 243 4.15 2.44 -0.25
N VAL A 244 4.30 2.13 -1.53
CA VAL A 244 4.43 0.78 -2.07
C VAL A 244 5.54 0.73 -3.11
N TRP A 245 6.26 -0.38 -3.18
CA TRP A 245 7.14 -0.65 -4.33
C TRP A 245 6.29 -1.14 -5.51
N LEU A 246 6.18 -0.28 -6.52
CA LEU A 246 5.52 -0.61 -7.77
C LEU A 246 6.49 -1.36 -8.71
N ARG A 247 5.93 -2.08 -9.67
CA ARG A 247 6.66 -2.63 -10.82
C ARG A 247 6.28 -1.88 -12.08
N ASP A 248 7.24 -1.55 -12.92
CA ASP A 248 6.97 -0.96 -14.23
C ASP A 248 6.34 -2.01 -15.15
N GLY A 249 5.19 -1.69 -15.75
CA GLY A 249 4.48 -2.60 -16.65
C GLY A 249 5.25 -2.93 -17.93
N ARG A 250 6.17 -2.05 -18.36
CA ARG A 250 6.95 -2.25 -19.58
C ARG A 250 8.17 -3.12 -19.40
N SER A 251 8.96 -2.82 -18.37
CA SER A 251 10.22 -3.53 -18.10
C SER A 251 10.04 -4.71 -17.14
N GLY A 252 8.99 -4.71 -16.32
CA GLY A 252 8.81 -5.63 -15.21
C GLY A 252 9.70 -5.32 -13.99
N GLU A 253 10.59 -4.33 -14.09
CA GLU A 253 11.51 -3.96 -13.02
C GLU A 253 10.78 -3.23 -11.89
N THR A 254 11.28 -3.42 -10.67
CA THR A 254 10.74 -2.69 -9.50
C THR A 254 11.31 -1.28 -9.47
N PHE A 255 10.47 -0.29 -9.16
CA PHE A 255 10.97 1.08 -8.99
C PHE A 255 12.01 1.17 -7.87
N SER A 256 13.01 2.04 -8.05
CA SER A 256 14.11 2.21 -7.08
C SER A 256 13.67 2.78 -5.73
N SER A 257 12.51 3.43 -5.66
CA SER A 257 11.96 4.02 -4.45
C SER A 257 10.46 3.74 -4.35
N PRO A 258 9.91 3.56 -3.14
CA PRO A 258 8.50 3.33 -2.95
C PRO A 258 7.70 4.60 -3.29
N VAL A 259 6.56 4.40 -3.93
CA VAL A 259 5.67 5.45 -4.44
C VAL A 259 4.41 5.52 -3.57
N THR A 260 3.89 6.72 -3.33
CA THR A 260 2.59 6.88 -2.67
C THR A 260 1.49 6.38 -3.61
N VAL A 261 0.72 5.40 -3.14
CA VAL A 261 -0.45 4.89 -3.84
C VAL A 261 -1.66 5.08 -2.94
N GLY A 262 -2.82 5.31 -3.56
CA GLY A 262 -4.07 5.33 -2.83
C GLY A 262 -5.23 5.74 -3.70
N GLU A 263 -6.32 6.14 -3.04
CA GLU A 263 -7.55 6.52 -3.71
C GLU A 263 -7.81 8.00 -3.53
N VAL A 264 -8.03 8.68 -4.65
CA VAL A 264 -8.33 10.11 -4.67
C VAL A 264 -9.63 10.35 -5.41
N TYR A 265 -10.47 11.25 -4.91
CA TYR A 265 -11.72 11.58 -5.57
C TYR A 265 -11.47 12.57 -6.72
N VAL A 266 -11.63 12.12 -7.96
CA VAL A 266 -11.39 12.93 -9.16
C VAL A 266 -12.71 13.36 -9.81
N LEU A 267 -12.83 14.64 -10.12
CA LEU A 267 -13.96 15.21 -10.86
C LEU A 267 -13.58 15.54 -12.30
N LYS A 268 -14.46 15.17 -13.24
CA LYS A 268 -14.40 15.64 -14.62
C LYS A 268 -15.11 16.99 -14.74
N LEU A 269 -14.36 18.05 -15.01
CA LEU A 269 -14.90 19.38 -15.22
C LEU A 269 -15.56 19.50 -16.61
N SER A 270 -16.49 20.46 -16.76
CA SER A 270 -17.22 20.74 -18.01
C SER A 270 -16.34 21.30 -19.14
N HIS A 271 -15.07 21.57 -18.88
CA HIS A 271 -14.12 22.07 -19.86
C HIS A 271 -13.62 20.96 -20.79
N LEU A 272 -14.45 20.55 -21.75
CA LEU A 272 -14.11 19.54 -22.74
C LEU A 272 -13.28 20.11 -23.89
N VAL A 273 -12.39 19.28 -24.43
CA VAL A 273 -11.51 19.67 -25.56
C VAL A 273 -12.33 19.89 -26.84
N ASP A 274 -13.37 19.09 -27.05
CA ASP A 274 -14.23 19.14 -28.23
C ASP A 274 -14.92 20.51 -28.39
N ASP A 275 -15.36 21.07 -27.26
CA ASP A 275 -15.95 22.41 -27.22
C ASP A 275 -14.91 23.51 -27.51
N LYS A 276 -13.64 23.27 -27.17
CA LYS A 276 -12.56 24.25 -27.23
C LYS A 276 -11.72 24.22 -28.50
N ILE A 277 -11.70 23.10 -29.24
CA ILE A 277 -11.00 23.04 -30.52
C ILE A 277 -11.72 23.96 -31.51
N HIS A 278 -10.96 24.86 -32.12
CA HIS A 278 -11.40 25.75 -33.17
C HIS A 278 -10.24 26.01 -34.13
N ALA A 279 -10.49 25.79 -35.41
CA ALA A 279 -9.53 26.06 -36.48
C ALA A 279 -10.27 26.69 -37.66
N ARG A 280 -9.61 27.64 -38.32
CA ARG A 280 -10.16 28.38 -39.46
C ARG A 280 -9.09 28.48 -40.55
N SER A 281 -9.44 28.04 -41.76
CA SER A 281 -8.66 28.30 -42.97
C SER A 281 -9.14 29.60 -43.64
N ILE A 282 -10.36 29.61 -44.17
CA ILE A 282 -11.05 30.76 -44.78
C ILE A 282 -12.49 30.79 -44.25
N GLY A 283 -13.09 31.98 -44.11
CA GLY A 283 -14.45 32.10 -43.59
C GLY A 283 -15.05 33.48 -43.82
N PRO A 284 -16.22 33.78 -43.24
CA PRO A 284 -16.89 35.06 -43.40
C PRO A 284 -16.09 36.21 -42.79
N TYR A 285 -16.27 37.39 -43.37
CA TYR A 285 -15.63 38.65 -42.97
C TYR A 285 -16.70 39.67 -42.57
N SER A 286 -16.35 40.54 -41.63
CA SER A 286 -17.13 41.70 -41.26
C SER A 286 -17.20 42.68 -42.43
N LEU A 287 -18.40 43.14 -42.78
CA LEU A 287 -18.60 44.11 -43.86
C LEU A 287 -17.91 45.46 -43.57
N VAL A 288 -17.81 45.84 -42.30
CA VAL A 288 -17.27 47.15 -41.88
C VAL A 288 -15.76 47.13 -41.84
N THR A 289 -15.17 46.17 -41.11
CA THR A 289 -13.73 46.14 -40.86
C THR A 289 -12.96 45.30 -41.88
N GLN A 290 -13.66 44.53 -42.73
CA GLN A 290 -13.05 43.55 -43.62
C GLN A 290 -12.13 42.56 -42.89
N GLN A 291 -12.38 42.36 -41.59
CA GLN A 291 -11.67 41.39 -40.75
C GLN A 291 -12.51 40.12 -40.62
N PRO A 292 -11.87 38.96 -40.36
CA PRO A 292 -12.57 37.75 -39.93
C PRO A 292 -13.63 38.02 -38.85
N LEU A 293 -14.78 37.35 -38.93
CA LEU A 293 -15.75 37.35 -37.82
C LEU A 293 -15.14 36.78 -36.54
N ALA A 294 -15.78 36.99 -35.39
CA ALA A 294 -15.31 36.53 -34.09
C ALA A 294 -16.07 35.29 -33.60
N GLY A 295 -15.39 34.41 -32.88
CA GLY A 295 -15.99 33.26 -32.19
C GLY A 295 -16.22 32.01 -33.05
N LYS A 296 -16.23 30.85 -32.39
CA LYS A 296 -16.38 29.53 -33.03
C LYS A 296 -17.69 29.38 -33.80
N ALA A 297 -18.80 29.88 -33.25
CA ALA A 297 -20.13 29.77 -33.85
C ALA A 297 -20.25 30.45 -35.24
N GLN A 298 -19.43 31.48 -35.50
CA GLN A 298 -19.42 32.21 -36.78
C GLN A 298 -18.25 31.82 -37.67
N PHE A 299 -17.55 30.71 -37.35
CA PHE A 299 -16.31 30.32 -38.01
C PHE A 299 -15.28 31.46 -38.03
N GLY A 300 -15.18 32.15 -36.89
CA GLY A 300 -14.40 33.37 -36.72
C GLY A 300 -12.90 33.15 -36.57
N GLY A 301 -12.09 34.18 -36.84
CA GLY A 301 -10.62 34.12 -36.70
C GLY A 301 -10.15 34.31 -35.26
N GLN A 302 -8.93 33.87 -34.96
CA GLN A 302 -8.26 34.22 -33.71
C GLN A 302 -7.86 35.70 -33.75
N ARG A 303 -8.14 36.43 -32.67
CA ARG A 303 -7.69 37.82 -32.55
C ARG A 303 -6.17 37.83 -32.34
N PHE A 304 -5.44 38.46 -33.24
CA PHE A 304 -4.04 38.81 -33.06
C PHE A 304 -3.97 40.26 -32.55
N GLY A 305 -3.73 40.42 -31.24
CA GLY A 305 -3.67 41.72 -30.57
C GLY A 305 -2.25 42.26 -30.45
N GLU A 306 -2.14 43.53 -30.02
CA GLU A 306 -0.92 44.15 -29.48
C GLU A 306 -0.64 43.67 -28.06
#